data_AF-A0A7V1D7I9-F1
#
_entry.id   AF-A0A7V1D7I9-F1
#
_cell.length_a   1.000
_cell.length_b   1.000
_cell.length_c   1.000
_cell.angle_alpha   90.00
_cell.angle_beta   90.00
_cell.angle_gamma   90.00
#
_symmetry.space_group_name_H-M   'P 1'
#
loop_
_entity.id
_entity.type
_entity.pdbx_description
1 polymer ?
#
loop_
_entity_poly.entity_id
_entity_poly.type
_entity_poly.pdbx_seq_one_letter_code
_entity_poly.pdbx_strand_id
1 'polypeptide(L)'
;MKCKLVRRVSLLLGVVMVLSLAISQSGKSAMKKVDTDGDGIPDTYVVVQEKKPITPKRQPQAVSADTIQVTDITSTGKEEFTLVINGSLVIKGFKKMSGQKGEWVVMPGYEKKDGTHKDLIYPITKEARKVINEAILHNKINPQAVGPIEITEKTRPSSYAGTKAYGSLIINKSLALEIKVREGKYGDWVTMPSKKGEDGRYYDLAYPITPEATEAIKKAKDMVLKKYKTIK
;
A
#
# COMPACT_ATOMS: atom_id res chain seq x y z
N MET A 1 19.73 -30.68 89.00
CA MET A 1 19.76 -29.36 88.33
C MET A 1 20.08 -29.54 86.85
N LYS A 2 19.20 -29.00 85.98
CA LYS A 2 19.30 -28.56 84.57
C LYS A 2 20.31 -29.23 83.59
N CYS A 3 19.81 -29.77 82.47
CA CYS A 3 20.01 -29.26 81.09
C CYS A 3 19.45 -30.21 79.99
N LYS A 4 19.13 -29.65 78.80
CA LYS A 4 18.54 -30.19 77.53
C LYS A 4 17.03 -29.87 77.38
N LEU A 5 16.41 -29.60 76.22
CA LEU A 5 16.66 -29.74 74.77
C LEU A 5 15.56 -28.88 74.05
N VAL A 6 15.85 -27.99 73.07
CA VAL A 6 15.54 -28.11 71.61
C VAL A 6 14.13 -27.72 71.07
N ARG A 7 14.17 -26.84 70.04
CA ARG A 7 13.31 -26.60 68.82
C ARG A 7 11.81 -26.20 68.91
N ARG A 8 11.43 -25.14 68.14
CA ARG A 8 10.59 -25.12 66.89
C ARG A 8 10.03 -23.69 66.64
N VAL A 9 10.19 -23.10 65.43
CA VAL A 9 9.22 -22.93 64.30
C VAL A 9 7.98 -22.07 64.62
N SER A 10 7.73 -20.98 63.87
CA SER A 10 6.39 -20.65 63.32
C SER A 10 6.39 -19.52 62.27
N LEU A 11 5.54 -19.68 61.25
CA LEU A 11 5.09 -18.74 60.21
C LEU A 11 4.24 -17.59 60.78
N LEU A 12 4.09 -16.48 60.02
CA LEU A 12 2.77 -15.86 59.73
C LEU A 12 2.81 -14.82 58.59
N LEU A 13 1.74 -14.83 57.78
CA LEU A 13 1.35 -13.96 56.66
C LEU A 13 0.91 -12.54 57.09
N GLY A 14 0.93 -11.57 56.17
CA GLY A 14 0.07 -10.36 56.27
C GLY A 14 0.44 -9.12 55.42
N VAL A 15 -0.05 -9.06 54.18
CA VAL A 15 -0.61 -7.94 53.36
C VAL A 15 -0.37 -6.46 53.78
N VAL A 16 0.07 -5.58 52.84
CA VAL A 16 -0.60 -4.32 52.39
C VAL A 16 0.08 -3.76 51.10
N MET A 17 -0.78 -3.24 50.23
CA MET A 17 -0.68 -2.78 48.84
C MET A 17 -0.33 -1.28 48.73
N VAL A 18 0.59 -0.84 47.85
CA VAL A 18 0.56 0.51 47.22
C VAL A 18 1.15 0.48 45.80
N LEU A 19 0.38 1.05 44.88
CA LEU A 19 0.53 1.21 43.43
C LEU A 19 1.28 2.53 43.12
N SER A 20 2.23 2.58 42.17
CA SER A 20 2.50 3.77 41.32
C SER A 20 3.57 3.57 40.22
N LEU A 21 3.13 3.84 38.98
CA LEU A 21 3.80 4.39 37.79
C LEU A 21 5.34 4.51 37.76
N ALA A 22 5.97 3.82 36.81
CA ALA A 22 7.29 4.19 36.27
C ALA A 22 7.13 4.90 34.92
N ILE A 23 7.33 6.22 34.96
CA ILE A 23 7.33 7.15 33.83
C ILE A 23 8.73 7.16 33.17
N SER A 24 8.70 7.10 31.84
CA SER A 24 9.61 7.71 30.86
C SER A 24 10.84 8.46 31.40
N GLN A 25 12.03 8.00 31.01
CA GLN A 25 13.30 8.67 31.31
C GLN A 25 13.36 10.04 30.62
N SER A 26 13.54 11.07 31.43
CA SER A 26 13.65 12.48 31.05
C SER A 26 15.00 12.79 30.39
N GLY A 27 14.95 13.51 29.26
CA GLY A 27 16.10 14.19 28.68
C GLY A 27 16.51 15.37 29.55
N LYS A 28 17.81 15.45 29.89
CA LYS A 28 18.40 16.58 30.61
C LYS A 28 18.60 17.76 29.66
N SER A 29 17.88 18.85 29.87
CA SER A 29 18.15 20.16 29.25
C SER A 29 19.12 20.94 30.13
N ALA A 30 20.27 21.33 29.60
CA ALA A 30 21.21 22.20 30.31
C ALA A 30 20.91 23.67 29.98
N MET A 31 20.65 24.48 31.02
CA MET A 31 20.52 25.93 30.92
C MET A 31 21.90 26.58 31.01
N LYS A 32 22.20 27.54 30.13
CA LYS A 32 23.41 28.38 30.23
C LYS A 32 23.01 29.78 30.69
N LYS A 33 23.64 30.29 31.75
CA LYS A 33 23.47 31.67 32.22
C LYS A 33 24.19 32.63 31.26
N VAL A 34 23.55 33.76 30.97
CA VAL A 34 24.16 34.96 30.39
C VAL A 34 24.13 36.01 31.49
N ASP A 35 25.23 36.72 31.68
CA ASP A 35 25.33 37.80 32.66
C ASP A 35 24.47 39.00 32.24
N THR A 36 23.76 39.60 33.19
CA THR A 36 23.06 40.87 33.01
C THR A 36 23.27 41.75 34.23
N ASP A 37 23.65 43.00 33.95
CA ASP A 37 23.75 44.08 34.92
C ASP A 37 22.39 44.33 35.61
N GLY A 38 22.46 44.77 36.86
CA GLY A 38 21.35 44.78 37.82
C GLY A 38 20.08 45.47 37.31
N ASP A 39 18.99 44.70 37.29
CA ASP A 39 17.64 45.05 37.79
C ASP A 39 16.67 43.88 37.50
N GLY A 40 16.90 42.75 38.18
CA GLY A 40 15.86 41.92 38.80
C GLY A 40 14.70 41.25 38.04
N ILE A 41 14.42 41.48 36.75
CA ILE A 41 13.30 40.80 36.04
C ILE A 41 13.66 40.54 34.55
N PRO A 42 13.87 39.28 34.12
CA PRO A 42 14.00 38.98 32.69
C PRO A 42 12.63 38.85 32.02
N ASP A 43 12.27 39.84 31.19
CA ASP A 43 11.23 39.70 30.19
C ASP A 43 11.77 38.88 29.00
N THR A 44 11.10 37.77 28.70
CA THR A 44 11.28 36.91 27.52
C THR A 44 12.33 35.80 27.63
N TYR A 45 11.83 34.56 27.68
CA TYR A 45 12.61 33.36 27.38
C TYR A 45 12.69 33.17 25.86
N VAL A 46 13.90 33.21 25.29
CA VAL A 46 14.12 32.75 23.90
C VAL A 46 14.53 31.28 23.93
N VAL A 47 13.66 30.41 23.41
CA VAL A 47 13.98 29.00 23.18
C VAL A 47 14.86 28.90 21.93
N VAL A 48 16.18 28.80 22.13
CA VAL A 48 17.12 28.46 21.04
C VAL A 48 17.07 26.95 20.83
N GLN A 49 16.33 26.51 19.80
CA GLN A 49 16.37 25.12 19.30
C GLN A 49 17.64 24.93 18.47
N GLU A 50 18.62 24.21 18.99
CA GLU A 50 19.76 23.74 18.19
C GLU A 50 19.28 22.73 17.14
N LYS A 51 19.28 23.13 15.86
CA LYS A 51 19.10 22.21 14.74
C LYS A 51 20.31 21.29 14.66
N LYS A 52 20.15 20.01 15.03
CA LYS A 52 21.16 18.98 14.71
C LYS A 52 21.21 18.71 13.20
N PRO A 53 22.40 18.40 12.66
CA PRO A 53 22.76 18.69 11.27
C PRO A 53 22.08 17.76 10.26
N ILE A 54 21.63 18.37 9.16
CA ILE A 54 21.16 17.69 7.97
C ILE A 54 22.40 17.13 7.28
N THR A 55 22.62 15.82 7.37
CA THR A 55 23.59 15.14 6.51
C THR A 55 23.07 15.13 5.07
N PRO A 56 23.78 15.71 4.08
CA PRO A 56 23.37 15.63 2.70
C PRO A 56 23.99 14.38 2.07
N LYS A 57 23.16 13.42 1.68
CA LYS A 57 23.42 12.46 0.58
C LYS A 57 22.13 11.71 0.24
N ARG A 58 21.14 12.43 -0.31
CA ARG A 58 20.10 11.77 -1.10
C ARG A 58 20.72 11.51 -2.48
N GLN A 59 21.40 10.36 -2.60
CA GLN A 59 21.68 9.79 -3.91
C GLN A 59 20.34 9.75 -4.67
N PRO A 60 20.29 10.06 -5.97
CA PRO A 60 19.10 9.76 -6.77
C PRO A 60 18.87 8.25 -6.60
N GLN A 61 17.83 7.88 -5.86
CA GLN A 61 17.50 6.48 -5.67
C GLN A 61 17.17 5.95 -7.06
N ALA A 62 18.05 5.09 -7.60
CA ALA A 62 17.74 4.30 -8.76
C ALA A 62 16.44 3.56 -8.44
N VAL A 63 15.34 4.03 -9.03
CA VAL A 63 14.04 3.39 -8.92
C VAL A 63 14.23 1.97 -9.40
N SER A 64 14.15 1.01 -8.48
CA SER A 64 14.31 -0.40 -8.80
C SER A 64 13.28 -0.78 -9.84
N ALA A 65 13.71 -1.38 -10.96
CA ALA A 65 12.84 -1.74 -12.08
C ALA A 65 11.64 -2.62 -11.65
N ASP A 66 11.77 -3.36 -10.55
CA ASP A 66 10.74 -4.21 -9.95
C ASP A 66 9.63 -3.45 -9.18
N THR A 67 9.59 -2.11 -9.19
CA THR A 67 8.52 -1.34 -8.52
C THR A 67 7.84 -0.39 -9.50
N ILE A 68 6.50 -0.43 -9.53
CA ILE A 68 5.68 0.51 -10.31
C ILE A 68 5.94 1.96 -9.91
N GLN A 69 5.85 2.87 -10.88
CA GLN A 69 5.79 4.30 -10.67
C GLN A 69 4.49 4.86 -11.24
N VAL A 70 3.92 5.87 -10.57
CA VAL A 70 2.79 6.63 -11.07
C VAL A 70 3.32 7.85 -11.78
N THR A 71 3.18 7.91 -13.11
CA THR A 71 3.66 9.04 -13.92
C THR A 71 2.66 10.17 -13.95
N ASP A 72 1.37 9.84 -14.07
CA ASP A 72 0.28 10.80 -14.11
C ASP A 72 -0.90 10.32 -13.28
N ILE A 73 -1.69 11.29 -12.83
CA ILE A 73 -2.92 11.10 -12.09
C ILE A 73 -3.99 12.04 -12.65
N THR A 74 -5.17 11.50 -12.87
CA THR A 74 -6.33 12.25 -13.37
C THR A 74 -7.52 11.95 -12.46
N SER A 75 -8.20 12.99 -12.00
CA SER A 75 -9.45 12.85 -11.26
C SER A 75 -10.62 12.82 -12.26
N THR A 76 -11.39 11.74 -12.25
CA THR A 76 -12.55 11.54 -13.16
C THR A 76 -13.87 11.95 -12.48
N GLY A 77 -13.86 12.19 -11.16
CA GLY A 77 -14.99 12.64 -10.37
C GLY A 77 -14.54 13.09 -8.97
N LYS A 78 -15.48 13.41 -8.08
CA LYS A 78 -15.14 13.94 -6.74
C LYS A 78 -14.17 13.08 -5.94
N GLU A 79 -14.22 11.76 -6.13
CA GLU A 79 -13.44 10.79 -5.35
C GLU A 79 -12.81 9.69 -6.21
N GLU A 80 -13.00 9.70 -7.53
CA GLU A 80 -12.49 8.65 -8.44
C GLU A 80 -11.25 9.14 -9.19
N PHE A 81 -10.21 8.31 -9.18
CA PHE A 81 -8.89 8.58 -9.73
C PHE A 81 -8.51 7.54 -10.79
N THR A 82 -7.82 8.04 -11.81
CA THR A 82 -7.18 7.28 -12.86
C THR A 82 -5.68 7.51 -12.74
N LEU A 83 -4.90 6.44 -12.70
CA LEU A 83 -3.43 6.49 -12.60
C LEU A 83 -2.81 6.00 -13.90
N VAL A 84 -1.72 6.63 -14.32
CA VAL A 84 -0.86 6.14 -15.38
C VAL A 84 0.37 5.51 -14.74
N ILE A 85 0.54 4.20 -14.96
CA ILE A 85 1.63 3.40 -14.43
C ILE A 85 2.75 3.31 -15.46
N ASN A 86 3.96 3.66 -15.04
CA ASN A 86 5.18 3.66 -15.85
C ASN A 86 5.02 4.38 -17.21
N GLY A 87 4.14 5.38 -17.31
CA GLY A 87 3.87 6.12 -18.55
C GLY A 87 3.25 5.29 -19.68
N SER A 88 2.82 4.05 -19.40
CA SER A 88 2.52 3.06 -20.45
C SER A 88 1.18 2.35 -20.26
N LEU A 89 0.67 2.29 -19.02
CA LEU A 89 -0.59 1.64 -18.71
C LEU A 89 -1.50 2.57 -17.91
N VAL A 90 -2.71 2.79 -18.41
CA VAL A 90 -3.74 3.54 -17.68
C VAL A 90 -4.57 2.58 -16.85
N ILE A 91 -4.79 2.93 -15.58
CA ILE A 91 -5.65 2.19 -14.66
C ILE A 91 -6.68 3.14 -14.04
N LYS A 92 -7.96 2.81 -14.24
CA LYS A 92 -9.13 3.54 -13.77
C LYS A 92 -9.74 2.88 -12.53
N GLY A 93 -10.52 3.64 -11.78
CA GLY A 93 -11.39 3.11 -10.73
C GLY A 93 -10.77 3.07 -9.33
N PHE A 94 -9.67 3.81 -9.10
CA PHE A 94 -9.22 4.06 -7.73
C PHE A 94 -10.18 5.03 -7.07
N LYS A 95 -10.50 4.84 -5.79
CA LYS A 95 -11.33 5.80 -5.05
C LYS A 95 -10.65 6.26 -3.78
N LYS A 96 -10.75 7.56 -3.47
CA LYS A 96 -10.36 8.12 -2.18
C LYS A 96 -11.59 8.20 -1.30
N MET A 97 -11.57 7.50 -0.16
CA MET A 97 -12.65 7.52 0.81
C MET A 97 -12.17 8.19 2.09
N SER A 98 -13.04 8.99 2.72
CA SER A 98 -12.80 9.58 4.04
C SER A 98 -13.72 8.96 5.09
N GLY A 99 -13.19 8.72 6.29
CA GLY A 99 -14.00 8.27 7.42
C GLY A 99 -13.34 8.60 8.76
N GLN A 100 -13.90 8.10 9.86
CA GLN A 100 -13.46 8.45 11.21
C GLN A 100 -11.99 8.11 11.51
N LYS A 101 -11.44 7.09 10.82
CA LYS A 101 -10.05 6.64 10.97
C LYS A 101 -9.07 7.31 9.99
N GLY A 102 -9.51 8.34 9.27
CA GLY A 102 -8.73 9.05 8.26
C GLY A 102 -9.16 8.73 6.82
N GLU A 103 -8.37 9.22 5.86
CA GLU A 103 -8.57 8.95 4.43
C GLU A 103 -7.86 7.64 4.03
N TRP A 104 -8.49 6.86 3.17
CA TRP A 104 -7.89 5.66 2.58
C TRP A 104 -8.21 5.53 1.10
N VAL A 105 -7.42 4.70 0.43
CA VAL A 105 -7.59 4.38 -0.99
C VAL A 105 -8.28 3.03 -1.13
N VAL A 106 -9.32 2.99 -1.97
CA VAL A 106 -9.98 1.77 -2.43
C VAL A 106 -9.47 1.44 -3.82
N MET A 107 -9.13 0.17 -4.02
CA MET A 107 -8.55 -0.32 -5.28
C MET A 107 -9.63 -0.57 -6.34
N PRO A 108 -9.27 -0.54 -7.64
CA PRO A 108 -10.19 -0.82 -8.73
C PRO A 108 -10.80 -2.22 -8.61
N GLY A 109 -12.12 -2.27 -8.62
CA GLY A 109 -12.86 -3.49 -8.34
C GLY A 109 -14.37 -3.32 -8.45
N TYR A 110 -15.09 -4.27 -7.88
CA TYR A 110 -16.54 -4.23 -7.79
C TYR A 110 -17.03 -4.74 -6.45
N GLU A 111 -18.15 -4.18 -6.01
CA GLU A 111 -18.87 -4.66 -4.84
C GLU A 111 -19.68 -5.91 -5.22
N LYS A 112 -19.56 -6.94 -4.39
CA LYS A 112 -20.40 -8.13 -4.50
C LYS A 112 -21.77 -7.86 -3.88
N LYS A 113 -22.72 -8.75 -4.16
CA LYS A 113 -24.08 -8.70 -3.56
C LYS A 113 -24.07 -8.82 -2.03
N ASP A 114 -23.02 -9.39 -1.45
CA ASP A 114 -22.82 -9.53 0.00
C ASP A 114 -22.27 -8.23 0.65
N GLY A 115 -22.06 -7.16 -0.12
CA GLY A 115 -21.47 -5.91 0.35
C GLY A 115 -19.95 -5.93 0.48
N THR A 116 -19.28 -7.06 0.20
CA THR A 116 -17.82 -7.15 0.21
C THR A 116 -17.25 -6.60 -1.10
N HIS A 117 -16.25 -5.73 -1.00
CA HIS A 117 -15.51 -5.24 -2.17
C HIS A 117 -14.52 -6.28 -2.67
N LYS A 118 -14.54 -6.59 -3.97
CA LYS A 118 -13.55 -7.44 -4.63
C LYS A 118 -12.65 -6.59 -5.52
N ASP A 119 -11.37 -6.58 -5.18
CA ASP A 119 -10.34 -5.95 -6.01
C ASP A 119 -10.09 -6.77 -7.28
N LEU A 120 -10.09 -6.08 -8.41
CA LEU A 120 -9.64 -6.61 -9.70
C LEU A 120 -8.19 -6.26 -9.97
N ILE A 121 -7.71 -5.15 -9.40
CA ILE A 121 -6.34 -4.67 -9.54
C ILE A 121 -5.82 -4.40 -8.14
N TYR A 122 -4.72 -5.04 -7.75
CA TYR A 122 -4.21 -4.92 -6.39
C TYR A 122 -2.67 -4.96 -6.34
N PRO A 123 -2.05 -4.16 -5.45
CA PRO A 123 -0.62 -4.23 -5.23
C PRO A 123 -0.25 -5.53 -4.53
N ILE A 124 0.82 -6.17 -4.99
CA ILE A 124 1.41 -7.37 -4.37
C ILE A 124 2.45 -6.96 -3.32
N THR A 125 3.21 -5.90 -3.60
CA THR A 125 4.28 -5.42 -2.72
C THR A 125 3.83 -4.21 -1.89
N LYS A 126 4.48 -4.03 -0.73
CA LYS A 126 4.18 -2.90 0.18
C LYS A 126 4.58 -1.58 -0.46
N GLU A 127 5.65 -1.61 -1.25
CA GLU A 127 6.22 -0.49 -1.98
C GLU A 127 5.23 0.01 -3.05
N ALA A 128 4.67 -0.89 -3.86
CA ALA A 128 3.63 -0.54 -4.83
C ALA A 128 2.39 0.06 -4.16
N ARG A 129 1.95 -0.54 -3.03
CA ARG A 129 0.84 0.01 -2.26
C ARG A 129 1.13 1.41 -1.74
N LYS A 130 2.36 1.64 -1.26
CA LYS A 130 2.80 2.96 -0.78
C LYS A 130 2.81 3.98 -1.91
N VAL A 131 3.36 3.63 -3.08
CA VAL A 131 3.39 4.50 -4.26
C VAL A 131 1.97 4.90 -4.67
N ILE A 132 1.05 3.94 -4.77
CA ILE A 132 -0.37 4.21 -5.12
C ILE A 132 -1.03 5.11 -4.07
N ASN A 133 -0.84 4.80 -2.78
CA ASN A 133 -1.43 5.59 -1.70
C ASN A 133 -0.89 7.02 -1.68
N GLU A 134 0.42 7.20 -1.82
CA GLU A 134 1.05 8.52 -1.86
C GLU A 134 0.63 9.32 -3.10
N ALA A 135 0.46 8.65 -4.25
CA ALA A 135 -0.04 9.28 -5.46
C ALA A 135 -1.47 9.81 -5.27
N ILE A 136 -2.38 9.03 -4.68
CA ILE A 136 -3.79 9.43 -4.56
C ILE A 136 -4.02 10.39 -3.40
N LEU A 137 -3.41 10.14 -2.23
CA LEU A 137 -3.64 10.95 -1.03
C LEU A 137 -2.84 12.25 -1.03
N HIS A 138 -1.65 12.25 -1.63
CA HIS A 138 -0.72 13.38 -1.59
C HIS A 138 -0.36 13.93 -2.97
N ASN A 139 -0.99 13.43 -4.04
CA ASN A 139 -0.71 13.84 -5.42
C ASN A 139 0.77 13.69 -5.80
N LYS A 140 1.49 12.73 -5.19
CA LYS A 140 2.92 12.50 -5.44
C LYS A 140 3.08 11.63 -6.67
N ILE A 141 3.47 12.25 -7.78
CA ILE A 141 3.80 11.57 -9.03
C ILE A 141 5.32 11.54 -9.25
N ASN A 142 5.76 10.55 -10.02
CA ASN A 142 7.12 10.47 -10.53
C ASN A 142 7.05 10.47 -12.06
N PRO A 143 7.25 11.62 -12.72
CA PRO A 143 7.11 11.75 -14.18
C PRO A 143 8.16 10.96 -14.97
N GLN A 144 9.18 10.41 -14.30
CA GLN A 144 10.20 9.63 -14.97
C GLN A 144 9.59 8.30 -15.45
N ALA A 145 9.50 8.14 -16.77
CA ALA A 145 9.13 6.87 -17.38
C ALA A 145 10.18 5.82 -16.99
N VAL A 146 9.75 4.86 -16.16
CA VAL A 146 10.55 3.67 -15.87
C VAL A 146 10.41 2.75 -17.07
N GLY A 147 11.48 2.01 -17.38
CA GLY A 147 11.64 1.19 -18.58
C GLY A 147 10.53 0.16 -18.85
N PRO A 148 10.74 -0.76 -19.80
CA PRO A 148 9.67 -1.60 -20.34
C PRO A 148 8.90 -2.35 -19.24
N ILE A 149 7.57 -2.42 -19.39
CA ILE A 149 6.71 -3.14 -18.46
C ILE A 149 7.05 -4.64 -18.52
N GLU A 150 7.49 -5.19 -17.40
CA GLU A 150 7.63 -6.64 -17.25
C GLU A 150 6.28 -7.23 -16.85
N ILE A 151 5.76 -8.17 -17.64
CA ILE A 151 4.50 -8.85 -17.33
C ILE A 151 4.78 -10.32 -17.02
N THR A 152 4.39 -10.74 -15.82
CA THR A 152 4.36 -12.15 -15.43
C THR A 152 2.91 -12.61 -15.33
N GLU A 153 2.60 -13.80 -15.84
CA GLU A 153 1.25 -14.34 -15.82
C GLU A 153 1.08 -15.57 -14.93
N LYS A 154 -0.03 -15.59 -14.19
CA LYS A 154 -0.51 -16.74 -13.42
C LYS A 154 -1.90 -17.13 -13.93
N THR A 155 -2.22 -18.42 -13.92
CA THR A 155 -3.50 -18.94 -14.39
C THR A 155 -4.05 -19.99 -13.44
N ARG A 156 -5.36 -19.95 -13.21
CA ARG A 156 -6.09 -20.97 -12.44
C ARG A 156 -7.41 -21.31 -13.14
N PRO A 157 -7.80 -22.59 -13.22
CA PRO A 157 -9.10 -22.96 -13.76
C PRO A 157 -10.22 -22.38 -12.89
N SER A 158 -11.37 -22.14 -13.49
CA SER A 158 -12.57 -21.68 -12.80
C SER A 158 -13.70 -22.68 -12.99
N SER A 159 -14.44 -22.92 -11.90
CA SER A 159 -15.68 -23.70 -11.92
C SER A 159 -16.93 -22.85 -12.20
N TYR A 160 -16.78 -21.54 -12.42
CA TYR A 160 -17.91 -20.61 -12.52
C TYR A 160 -18.47 -20.57 -13.95
N ALA A 161 -19.80 -20.62 -14.08
CA ALA A 161 -20.46 -20.60 -15.38
C ALA A 161 -20.04 -19.36 -16.21
N GLY A 162 -19.54 -19.62 -17.43
CA GLY A 162 -19.09 -18.58 -18.36
C GLY A 162 -17.68 -18.02 -18.11
N THR A 163 -16.97 -18.43 -17.06
CA THR A 163 -15.52 -18.14 -16.89
C THR A 163 -14.78 -19.47 -16.86
N LYS A 164 -13.91 -19.72 -17.82
CA LYS A 164 -13.15 -20.97 -17.90
C LYS A 164 -11.94 -20.96 -16.97
N ALA A 165 -11.30 -19.81 -16.83
CA ALA A 165 -10.15 -19.62 -15.97
C ALA A 165 -10.02 -18.16 -15.52
N TYR A 166 -9.38 -17.96 -14.38
CA TYR A 166 -8.87 -16.66 -13.96
C TYR A 166 -7.38 -16.59 -14.25
N GLY A 167 -6.95 -15.50 -14.83
CA GLY A 167 -5.54 -15.16 -14.97
C GLY A 167 -5.19 -13.95 -14.10
N SER A 168 -3.90 -13.78 -13.83
CA SER A 168 -3.37 -12.56 -13.22
C SER A 168 -2.18 -12.10 -14.03
N LEU A 169 -2.24 -10.87 -14.55
CA LEU A 169 -1.12 -10.19 -15.17
C LEU A 169 -0.42 -9.36 -14.09
N ILE A 170 0.83 -9.69 -13.81
CA ILE A 170 1.62 -9.05 -12.77
C ILE A 170 2.63 -8.15 -13.44
N ILE A 171 2.46 -6.85 -13.26
CA ILE A 171 3.32 -5.79 -13.78
C ILE A 171 4.45 -5.56 -12.79
N ASN A 172 5.68 -5.59 -13.30
CA ASN A 172 6.92 -5.34 -12.56
C ASN A 172 6.92 -6.07 -11.21
N LYS A 173 6.43 -7.32 -11.16
CA LYS A 173 6.31 -8.16 -9.94
C LYS A 173 5.54 -7.53 -8.76
N SER A 174 4.87 -6.39 -8.95
CA SER A 174 4.42 -5.55 -7.85
C SER A 174 2.95 -5.13 -7.96
N LEU A 175 2.34 -5.16 -9.15
CA LEU A 175 0.92 -4.86 -9.36
C LEU A 175 0.24 -5.97 -10.14
N ALA A 176 -0.79 -6.60 -9.55
CA ALA A 176 -1.55 -7.67 -10.20
C ALA A 176 -2.86 -7.13 -10.79
N LEU A 177 -3.18 -7.56 -12.01
CA LEU A 177 -4.43 -7.33 -12.71
C LEU A 177 -5.13 -8.68 -12.94
N GLU A 178 -6.32 -8.86 -12.39
CA GLU A 178 -7.14 -10.04 -12.63
C GLU A 178 -7.77 -9.98 -14.04
N ILE A 179 -7.47 -10.98 -14.85
CA ILE A 179 -8.06 -11.20 -16.18
C ILE A 179 -8.88 -12.48 -16.17
N LYS A 180 -9.80 -12.63 -17.13
CA LYS A 180 -10.67 -13.82 -17.21
C LYS A 180 -10.58 -14.44 -18.59
N VAL A 181 -10.50 -15.76 -18.62
CA VAL A 181 -10.65 -16.54 -19.86
C VAL A 181 -12.13 -16.83 -20.03
N ARG A 182 -12.69 -16.38 -21.15
CA ARG A 182 -14.09 -16.52 -21.53
C ARG A 182 -14.20 -17.42 -22.75
N GLU A 183 -15.32 -18.11 -22.83
CA GLU A 183 -15.71 -18.85 -24.03
C GLU A 183 -16.48 -17.90 -24.96
N GLY A 184 -16.15 -17.90 -26.24
CA GLY A 184 -16.84 -17.15 -27.27
C GLY A 184 -17.24 -18.06 -28.43
N LYS A 185 -18.15 -17.58 -29.29
CA LYS A 185 -18.58 -18.30 -30.49
C LYS A 185 -17.42 -18.63 -31.44
N TYR A 186 -16.37 -17.83 -31.42
CA TYR A 186 -15.16 -17.97 -32.26
C TYR A 186 -13.96 -18.55 -31.49
N GLY A 187 -14.21 -19.12 -30.30
CA GLY A 187 -13.18 -19.71 -29.44
C GLY A 187 -12.97 -18.96 -28.13
N ASP A 188 -12.07 -19.53 -27.31
CA ASP A 188 -11.70 -18.98 -26.01
C ASP A 188 -10.84 -17.71 -26.15
N TRP A 189 -11.10 -16.72 -25.31
CA TRP A 189 -10.43 -15.43 -25.35
C TRP A 189 -10.26 -14.83 -23.95
N VAL A 190 -9.41 -13.82 -23.82
CA VAL A 190 -9.07 -13.19 -22.52
C VAL A 190 -9.69 -11.79 -22.43
N THR A 191 -10.47 -11.55 -21.37
CA THR A 191 -10.98 -10.22 -21.01
C THR A 191 -10.04 -9.50 -20.06
N MET A 192 -9.82 -8.20 -20.29
CA MET A 192 -9.19 -7.30 -19.33
C MET A 192 -10.05 -7.13 -18.06
N PRO A 193 -9.48 -6.70 -16.92
CA PRO A 193 -10.28 -6.28 -15.77
C PRO A 193 -11.25 -5.18 -16.22
N SER A 194 -12.54 -5.40 -15.99
CA SER A 194 -13.60 -4.48 -16.42
C SER A 194 -14.69 -4.35 -15.37
N LYS A 195 -15.39 -3.21 -15.41
CA LYS A 195 -16.52 -2.87 -14.54
C LYS A 195 -17.75 -2.59 -15.39
N LYS A 196 -18.91 -3.06 -14.93
CA LYS A 196 -20.20 -2.78 -15.59
C LYS A 196 -20.67 -1.38 -15.18
N GLY A 197 -20.96 -0.53 -16.15
CA GLY A 197 -21.59 0.77 -15.96
C GLY A 197 -23.09 0.65 -15.72
N GLU A 198 -23.72 1.76 -15.36
CA GLU A 198 -25.17 1.86 -15.15
C GLU A 198 -25.96 1.65 -16.45
N ASP A 199 -25.37 2.01 -17.58
CA ASP A 199 -25.86 1.75 -18.94
C ASP A 199 -25.81 0.27 -19.34
N GLY A 200 -25.30 -0.59 -18.46
CA GLY A 200 -25.14 -2.02 -18.68
C GLY A 200 -23.93 -2.41 -19.53
N ARG A 201 -23.14 -1.44 -20.03
CA ARG A 201 -21.93 -1.70 -20.81
C ARG A 201 -20.76 -2.01 -19.87
N TYR A 202 -19.76 -2.72 -20.39
CA TYR A 202 -18.54 -3.02 -19.66
C TYR A 202 -17.42 -2.08 -20.09
N TYR A 203 -16.78 -1.47 -19.12
CA TYR A 203 -15.66 -0.55 -19.29
C TYR A 203 -14.39 -1.19 -18.74
N ASP A 204 -13.33 -1.22 -19.54
CA ASP A 204 -12.04 -1.73 -19.10
C ASP A 204 -11.44 -0.80 -18.05
N LEU A 205 -11.00 -1.40 -16.94
CA LEU A 205 -10.32 -0.71 -15.84
C LEU A 205 -8.84 -0.51 -16.15
N ALA A 206 -8.25 -1.30 -17.04
CA ALA A 206 -6.85 -1.17 -17.41
C ALA A 206 -6.66 -1.32 -18.92
N TYR A 207 -5.94 -0.38 -19.53
CA TYR A 207 -5.62 -0.43 -20.95
C TYR A 207 -4.26 0.22 -21.24
N PRO A 208 -3.49 -0.33 -22.19
CA PRO A 208 -2.20 0.24 -22.59
C PRO A 208 -2.41 1.55 -23.38
N ILE A 209 -1.45 2.46 -23.26
CA ILE A 209 -1.40 3.69 -24.07
C ILE A 209 -0.19 3.73 -25.01
N THR A 210 0.80 2.87 -24.80
CA THR A 210 1.98 2.74 -25.66
C THR A 210 1.91 1.46 -26.53
N PRO A 211 2.54 1.46 -27.72
CA PRO A 211 2.67 0.27 -28.55
C PRO A 211 3.40 -0.87 -27.82
N GLU A 212 4.47 -0.56 -27.06
CA GLU A 212 5.21 -1.59 -26.33
C GLU A 212 4.34 -2.28 -25.28
N ALA A 213 3.55 -1.50 -24.51
CA ALA A 213 2.62 -2.06 -23.53
C ALA A 213 1.49 -2.86 -24.20
N THR A 214 1.04 -2.43 -25.38
CA THR A 214 0.03 -3.15 -26.15
C THR A 214 0.51 -4.53 -26.55
N GLU A 215 1.71 -4.63 -27.10
CA GLU A 215 2.31 -5.91 -27.49
C GLU A 215 2.65 -6.78 -26.27
N ALA A 216 3.16 -6.19 -25.18
CA ALA A 216 3.40 -6.91 -23.93
C ALA A 216 2.12 -7.54 -23.37
N ILE A 217 1.01 -6.79 -23.34
CA ILE A 217 -0.28 -7.29 -22.85
C ILE A 217 -0.85 -8.36 -23.79
N LYS A 218 -0.77 -8.18 -25.11
CA LYS A 218 -1.20 -9.21 -26.08
C LYS A 218 -0.45 -10.51 -25.86
N LYS A 219 0.89 -10.46 -25.81
CA LYS A 219 1.74 -11.63 -25.54
C LYS A 219 1.36 -12.29 -24.22
N ALA A 220 1.13 -11.52 -23.16
CA ALA A 220 0.75 -12.07 -21.87
C ALA A 220 -0.64 -12.73 -21.89
N LYS A 221 -1.62 -12.17 -22.62
CA LYS A 221 -2.93 -12.80 -22.84
C LYS A 221 -2.80 -14.14 -23.57
N ASP A 222 -1.97 -14.19 -24.61
CA ASP A 222 -1.74 -15.43 -25.37
C ASP A 222 -1.08 -16.51 -24.52
N MET A 223 -0.11 -16.12 -23.67
CA MET A 223 0.52 -17.02 -22.70
C MET A 223 -0.47 -17.57 -21.69
N VAL A 224 -1.39 -16.73 -21.18
CA VAL A 224 -2.48 -17.17 -20.28
C VAL A 224 -3.39 -18.18 -20.96
N LEU A 225 -3.79 -17.90 -22.21
CA LEU A 225 -4.66 -18.80 -22.95
C LEU A 225 -3.96 -20.14 -23.24
N LYS A 226 -2.68 -20.11 -23.59
CA LYS A 226 -1.86 -21.32 -23.79
C LYS A 226 -1.75 -22.14 -22.51
N LYS A 227 -1.38 -21.51 -21.38
CA LYS A 227 -1.31 -22.17 -20.07
C LYS A 227 -2.65 -22.78 -19.66
N TYR A 228 -3.75 -22.06 -19.86
CA TYR A 228 -5.08 -22.58 -19.58
C TYR A 228 -5.36 -23.87 -20.36
N LYS A 229 -5.04 -23.90 -21.66
CA LYS A 229 -5.24 -25.09 -22.51
C LYS A 229 -4.39 -26.30 -22.07
N THR A 230 -3.25 -26.07 -21.43
CA THR A 230 -2.39 -27.14 -20.88
C THR A 230 -2.90 -27.69 -19.54
N ILE A 231 -3.61 -26.87 -18.75
CA ILE A 231 -4.11 -27.25 -17.42
C ILE A 231 -5.49 -27.96 -17.49
N LYS A 232 -6.21 -27.79 -18.61
CA LYS A 232 -7.49 -28.45 -18.88
C LYS A 232 -7.29 -29.96 -19.08
#